data_AF-A0A938MP26-F1
#
_entry.id   AF-A0A938MP26-F1
#
_cell.length_a   1.000
_cell.length_b   1.000
_cell.length_c   1.000
_cell.angle_alpha   90.00
_cell.angle_beta   90.00
_cell.angle_gamma   90.00
#
_symmetry.space_group_name_H-M   'P 1'
#
loop_
_entity.id
_entity.type
_entity.pdbx_description
1 polymer ?
#
loop_
_entity_poly.entity_id
_entity_poly.type
_entity_poly.pdbx_seq_one_letter_code
_entity_poly.pdbx_strand_id
1 'polypeptide(L)'
;MRTITLPPDIEGQLVREARKRGTTPELLALESLRRVLTHAKASAEQPEAETLFEFLSGYIGTVSGTTEALSENCGRVFADGMLEKQQRGQL
;
A
#
# COMPACT_ATOMS: atom_id res chain seq x y z
N MET A 1 17.87 -21.61 9.35
CA MET A 1 16.69 -21.29 10.19
C MET A 1 17.13 -20.26 11.22
N ARG A 2 16.51 -19.08 11.28
CA ARG A 2 16.88 -18.03 12.24
C ARG A 2 15.66 -17.75 13.10
N THR A 3 15.78 -18.01 14.40
CA THR A 3 14.70 -17.83 15.38
C THR A 3 14.84 -16.45 16.01
N ILE A 4 13.75 -15.69 16.06
CA ILE A 4 13.69 -14.39 16.73
C ILE A 4 12.65 -14.52 17.83
N THR A 5 13.04 -14.24 19.06
CA THR A 5 12.11 -14.20 20.21
C THR A 5 11.49 -12.82 20.29
N LEU A 6 10.16 -12.76 20.26
CA LEU A 6 9.42 -11.51 20.41
C LEU A 6 9.13 -11.24 21.90
N PRO A 7 9.27 -9.99 22.34
CA PRO A 7 8.73 -9.55 23.63
C PRO A 7 7.21 -9.79 23.73
N PRO A 8 6.66 -10.07 24.94
CA PRO A 8 5.26 -10.43 25.13
C PRO A 8 4.26 -9.35 24.67
N ASP A 9 4.64 -8.09 24.78
CA ASP A 9 3.85 -6.93 24.34
C ASP A 9 3.70 -6.90 22.82
N ILE A 10 4.76 -7.23 22.07
CA ILE A 10 4.77 -7.29 20.61
C ILE A 10 4.03 -8.54 20.12
N GLU A 11 4.31 -9.69 20.73
CA GLU A 11 3.64 -10.96 20.39
C GLU A 11 2.13 -10.84 20.57
N GLY A 12 1.67 -10.27 21.70
CA GLY A 12 0.25 -10.06 21.96
C GLY A 12 -0.42 -9.14 20.94
N GLN A 13 0.28 -8.10 20.47
CA GLN A 13 -0.24 -7.23 19.40
C GLN A 13 -0.32 -7.96 18.05
N LEU A 14 0.73 -8.70 17.71
CA LEU A 14 0.82 -9.45 16.46
C LEU A 14 -0.30 -10.49 16.34
N VAL A 15 -0.58 -11.25 17.40
CA VAL A 15 -1.66 -12.24 17.43
C VAL A 15 -3.03 -11.59 17.25
N ARG A 16 -3.28 -10.47 17.92
CA ARG A 16 -4.55 -9.74 17.77
C ARG A 16 -4.76 -9.23 16.35
N GLU A 17 -3.73 -8.66 15.74
CA GLU A 17 -3.81 -8.15 14.37
C GLU A 17 -3.94 -9.27 13.33
N ALA A 18 -3.24 -10.39 13.52
CA ALA A 18 -3.37 -11.56 12.67
C ALA A 18 -4.81 -12.11 12.69
N ARG A 19 -5.40 -12.21 13.88
CA ARG A 19 -6.80 -12.65 14.04
C ARG A 19 -7.79 -11.70 13.35
N LYS A 20 -7.62 -10.38 13.49
CA LYS A 20 -8.49 -9.40 12.82
C LYS A 20 -8.44 -9.52 11.30
N ARG A 21 -7.29 -9.89 10.74
CA ARG A 21 -7.06 -10.03 9.30
C ARG A 21 -7.31 -11.45 8.76
N GLY A 22 -7.69 -12.39 9.63
CA GLY A 22 -7.90 -13.79 9.25
C GLY A 22 -6.62 -14.49 8.77
N THR A 23 -5.45 -14.10 9.28
CA THR A 23 -4.14 -14.68 8.93
C THR A 23 -3.43 -15.24 10.17
N THR A 24 -2.26 -15.87 9.98
CA THR A 24 -1.43 -16.33 11.10
C THR A 24 -0.42 -15.26 11.52
N PRO A 25 0.01 -15.24 12.80
CA PRO A 25 1.04 -14.31 13.28
C PRO A 25 2.34 -14.39 12.48
N GLU A 26 2.75 -15.58 12.07
CA GLU A 26 3.98 -15.83 11.31
C GLU A 26 3.91 -15.21 9.91
N LEU A 27 2.79 -15.42 9.20
CA LEU A 27 2.57 -14.84 7.88
C LEU A 27 2.52 -13.32 7.94
N LEU A 28 1.82 -12.77 8.94
CA LEU A 28 1.75 -11.32 9.14
C LEU A 28 3.12 -10.72 9.47
N ALA A 29 3.92 -11.40 10.29
CA ALA A 29 5.29 -10.97 10.60
C ALA A 29 6.19 -10.98 9.37
N LEU A 30 6.13 -12.05 8.57
CA LEU A 30 6.89 -12.17 7.32
C LEU A 30 6.50 -11.09 6.31
N GLU A 31 5.20 -10.85 6.12
CA GLU A 31 4.71 -9.81 5.22
C GLU A 31 5.18 -8.41 5.67
N SER A 32 5.11 -8.14 6.97
CA SER A 32 5.56 -6.88 7.55
C SER A 32 7.05 -6.66 7.36
N LEU A 33 7.87 -7.69 7.63
CA LEU A 33 9.32 -7.66 7.41
C LEU A 33 9.65 -7.45 5.93
N ARG A 34 8.96 -8.18 5.03
CA ARG A 34 9.13 -8.03 3.58
C ARG A 34 8.87 -6.59 3.18
N ARG A 35 7.75 -6.01 3.60
CA ARG A 35 7.38 -4.63 3.26
C ARG A 35 8.46 -3.62 3.70
N VAL A 36 8.94 -3.71 4.94
CA VAL A 36 9.95 -2.77 5.47
C VAL A 36 11.27 -2.93 4.74
N LEU A 37 11.73 -4.17 4.54
CA LEU A 37 13.05 -4.44 3.97
C LEU A 37 13.09 -4.27 2.44
N THR A 38 11.98 -4.49 1.72
CA THR A 38 11.91 -4.23 0.28
C THR A 38 11.70 -2.76 -0.02
N HIS A 39 10.92 -2.03 0.78
CA HIS A 39 10.79 -0.57 0.62
C HIS A 39 12.08 0.16 0.99
N ALA A 40 12.83 -0.32 1.98
CA ALA A 40 14.16 0.21 2.29
C ALA A 40 15.12 0.12 1.09
N LYS A 41 14.97 -0.90 0.22
CA LYS A 41 15.79 -1.06 -0.98
C LYS A 41 15.44 -0.06 -2.09
N ALA A 42 14.19 0.41 -2.15
CA ALA A 42 13.74 1.42 -3.11
C ALA A 42 14.17 2.85 -2.75
N SER A 43 14.60 3.07 -1.50
CA SER A 43 14.99 4.41 -1.02
C SER A 43 16.48 4.71 -1.16
N ALA A 44 17.30 3.75 -1.62
CA ALA A 44 18.76 3.88 -1.65
C ALA A 44 19.33 4.55 -2.91
N GLU A 45 18.52 4.77 -3.94
CA GLU A 45 18.92 5.43 -5.18
C GLU A 45 17.89 6.51 -5.51
N GLN A 46 18.02 7.68 -4.88
CA GLN A 46 17.48 8.89 -5.50
C GLN A 46 18.52 9.33 -6.54
N PRO A 47 18.26 9.17 -7.86
CA PRO A 47 19.09 9.85 -8.84
C PRO A 47 18.95 11.35 -8.60
N GLU A 48 20.10 12.00 -8.39
CA GLU A 48 20.19 13.44 -8.24
C GLU A 48 19.61 14.11 -9.49
N ALA A 49 18.55 14.90 -9.28
CA ALA A 49 18.00 15.85 -10.24
C ALA A 49 17.53 15.28 -11.61
N GLU A 50 16.71 14.23 -11.60
CA GLU A 50 15.85 13.99 -12.77
C GLU A 50 14.65 14.92 -12.74
N THR A 51 14.45 15.66 -13.82
CA THR A 51 13.22 16.42 -14.02
C THR A 51 12.01 15.48 -13.95
N LEU A 52 10.85 16.00 -13.58
CA LEU A 52 9.59 15.22 -13.54
C LEU A 52 9.34 14.49 -14.89
N PHE A 53 9.82 15.05 -15.99
CA PHE A 53 9.80 14.43 -17.32
C PHE A 53 10.70 13.20 -17.42
N GLU A 54 11.95 13.27 -16.97
CA GLU A 54 12.90 12.15 -16.97
C GLU A 54 12.42 11.03 -16.05
N PHE A 55 11.94 11.38 -14.85
CA PHE A 55 11.34 10.43 -13.91
C PHE A 55 10.15 9.68 -14.55
N LEU A 56 9.26 10.37 -15.26
CA LEU A 56 8.07 9.78 -15.86
C LEU A 56 8.34 9.07 -17.20
N SER A 57 9.50 9.27 -17.82
CA SER A 57 9.82 8.72 -19.14
C SER A 57 9.78 7.18 -19.16
N GLY A 58 10.24 6.53 -18.09
CA GLY A 58 10.17 5.07 -17.91
C GLY A 58 8.78 4.54 -17.55
N TYR A 59 7.83 5.42 -17.26
CA TYR A 59 6.44 5.07 -16.92
C TYR A 59 5.47 5.33 -18.07
N ILE A 60 5.91 5.91 -19.18
CA ILE A 60 5.10 6.06 -20.41
C ILE A 60 4.68 4.67 -20.88
N GLY A 61 3.36 4.41 -20.86
CA GLY A 61 2.79 3.11 -21.23
C GLY A 61 2.73 2.05 -20.12
N THR A 62 3.19 2.35 -18.89
CA THR A 62 3.10 1.41 -17.74
C THR A 62 1.78 1.48 -16.98
N VAL A 63 0.90 2.42 -17.33
CA VAL A 63 -0.48 2.37 -16.84
C VAL A 63 -1.15 1.20 -17.55
N SER A 64 -1.20 0.04 -16.87
CA SER A 64 -2.18 -1.00 -17.18
C SER A 64 -3.56 -0.42 -16.87
N GLY A 65 -4.08 0.35 -17.83
CA GLY A 65 -5.46 0.78 -17.79
C GLY A 65 -6.34 -0.46 -17.81
N THR A 66 -7.27 -0.54 -16.87
CA THR A 66 -8.48 -1.31 -17.10
C THR A 66 -9.14 -0.74 -18.37
N THR A 67 -9.79 -1.56 -19.19
CA THR A 67 -10.54 -1.13 -20.39
C THR A 67 -11.72 -0.19 -20.08
N GLU A 68 -11.92 0.16 -18.82
CA GLU A 68 -12.91 1.13 -18.39
C GLU A 68 -12.48 2.54 -18.77
N ALA A 69 -13.31 3.22 -19.54
CA ALA A 69 -13.17 4.64 -19.83
C ALA A 69 -13.42 5.47 -18.56
N LEU A 70 -12.41 5.53 -17.68
CA LEU A 70 -12.48 6.28 -16.43
C LEU A 70 -12.84 7.75 -16.67
N SER A 71 -12.42 8.33 -17.81
CA SER A 71 -12.77 9.69 -18.22
C SER A 71 -14.27 9.90 -18.44
N GLU A 72 -15.01 8.87 -18.88
CA GLU A 72 -16.45 8.95 -19.15
C GLU A 72 -17.28 8.83 -17.85
N ASN A 73 -16.71 8.19 -16.82
CA ASN A 73 -17.37 7.94 -15.55
C ASN A 73 -16.85 8.81 -14.39
N CYS A 74 -15.91 9.73 -14.63
CA CYS A 74 -15.31 10.58 -13.60
C CYS A 74 -16.35 11.29 -12.73
N GLY A 75 -17.39 11.87 -13.34
CA GLY A 75 -18.43 12.60 -12.60
C GLY A 75 -19.26 11.70 -11.68
N ARG A 76 -19.59 10.49 -12.14
CA ARG A 76 -20.36 9.51 -11.36
C ARG A 76 -19.54 8.95 -10.20
N VAL A 77 -18.30 8.52 -10.47
CA VAL A 77 -17.38 7.99 -9.43
C VAL A 77 -17.08 9.06 -8.37
N PHE A 78 -16.93 10.32 -8.78
CA PHE A 78 -16.77 11.44 -7.85
C PHE A 78 -18.01 11.65 -6.98
N ALA A 79 -19.21 11.65 -7.58
CA ALA A 79 -20.46 11.80 -6.83
C ALA A 79 -20.68 10.64 -5.84
N ASP A 80 -20.41 9.41 -6.26
CA ASP A 80 -20.48 8.21 -5.42
C ASP A 80 -19.51 8.32 -4.22
N GLY A 81 -18.27 8.77 -4.47
CA GLY A 81 -17.29 9.01 -3.41
C GLY A 81 -17.66 10.16 -2.45
N MET A 82 -18.34 11.20 -2.94
CA MET A 82 -18.85 12.30 -2.10
C MET A 82 -20.01 11.84 -1.21
N LEU A 83 -20.93 11.03 -1.73
CA LEU A 83 -22.00 10.42 -0.96
C LEU A 83 -21.45 9.47 0.12
N GLU A 84 -20.44 8.67 -0.21
CA GLU A 84 -19.77 7.80 0.76
C GLU A 84 -19.09 8.60 1.88
N LYS A 85 -18.42 9.72 1.56
CA LYS A 85 -17.86 10.64 2.56
C LYS A 85 -18.93 11.27 3.43
N GLN A 86 -20.10 11.61 2.86
CA GLN A 86 -21.23 12.17 3.61
C GLN A 86 -21.77 11.18 4.64
N GLN A 87 -21.95 9.93 4.23
CA GLN A 87 -22.43 8.85 5.10
C GLN A 87 -21.45 8.53 6.23
N ARG A 88 -20.16 8.75 6.00
CA ARG A 88 -19.11 8.61 7.00
C ARG A 88 -18.96 9.85 7.91
N GLY A 89 -19.73 10.92 7.67
CA GLY A 89 -19.67 12.16 8.43
C GLY A 89 -18.34 12.94 8.24
N GLN A 90 -17.68 12.75 7.10
CA GLN A 90 -16.37 13.34 6.78
C GLN A 90 -16.47 14.47 5.73
N LEU A 91 -17.66 15.07 5.63
CA LEU A 91 -17.95 16.20 4.75
C LEU A 91 -17.95 17.51 5.53
#